data_AF-A0A392RS58-F1
#
_entry.id   AF-A0A392RS58-F1
#
_cell.length_a   1.000
_cell.length_b   1.000
_cell.length_c   1.000
_cell.angle_alpha   90.00
_cell.angle_beta   90.00
_cell.angle_gamma   90.00
#
_symmetry.space_group_name_H-M   'P 1'
#
loop_
_entity.id
_entity.type
_entity.pdbx_description
1 polymer ?
#
loop_
_entity_poly.entity_id
_entity_poly.type
_entity_poly.pdbx_seq_one_letter_code
_entity_poly.pdbx_strand_id
1 'polypeptide(L)' 'MGNQKLKWTSEEEDALVAGIKKHGAGKWKTILLDPQFAPLLTSRSNIDLK' A
#
# COMPACT_ATOMS: atom_id res chain seq x y z
N MET A 1 -15.04 -21.45 1.97
CA MET A 1 -14.41 -20.34 2.71
C MET A 1 -14.34 -19.16 1.77
N GLY A 2 -15.24 -18.19 1.95
CA GLY A 2 -15.40 -17.08 1.03
C GLY A 2 -14.12 -16.25 0.97
N ASN A 3 -13.59 -16.12 -0.24
CA ASN A 3 -12.42 -15.32 -0.59
C ASN A 3 -12.63 -13.90 -0.04
N GLN A 4 -12.10 -13.60 1.14
CA GLN A 4 -12.17 -12.29 1.76
C GLN A 4 -11.35 -11.37 0.86
N LYS A 5 -12.01 -10.71 -0.09
CA LYS A 5 -11.44 -9.58 -0.83
C LYS A 5 -10.97 -8.62 0.25
N LEU A 6 -9.66 -8.59 0.50
CA LEU A 6 -9.03 -7.69 1.45
C LEU A 6 -9.45 -6.28 1.02
N LYS A 7 -10.45 -5.72 1.71
CA LYS A 7 -10.91 -4.36 1.46
C LYS A 7 -9.77 -3.45 1.85
N TRP A 8 -9.43 -2.53 0.96
CA TRP A 8 -8.54 -1.44 1.31
C TRP A 8 -9.11 -0.74 2.54
N THR A 9 -8.34 -0.75 3.62
CA THR A 9 -8.68 0.01 4.82
C THR A 9 -8.30 1.47 4.59
N SER A 10 -9.00 2.40 5.24
CA SER A 10 -8.71 3.82 5.08
C SER A 10 -7.26 4.18 5.47
N GLU A 11 -6.66 3.43 6.40
CA GLU A 11 -5.24 3.56 6.74
C GLU A 11 -4.31 3.12 5.61
N GLU A 12 -4.61 2.00 4.93
CA GLU A 12 -3.86 1.57 3.74
C GLU A 12 -4.00 2.58 2.59
N GLU A 13 -5.21 3.08 2.34
CA GLU A 13 -5.45 4.07 1.28
C GLU A 13 -4.73 5.38 1.58
N ASP A 14 -4.78 5.88 2.82
CA ASP A 14 -4.08 7.09 3.21
C ASP A 14 -2.55 6.91 3.12
N ALA A 15 -2.03 5.78 3.59
CA ALA A 15 -0.62 5.41 3.43
C ALA A 15 -0.20 5.33 1.97
N LEU A 16 -1.06 4.79 1.10
CA LEU A 16 -0.79 4.72 -0.33
C LEU A 16 -0.78 6.10 -0.95
N VAL A 17 -1.78 6.94 -0.68
CA VAL A 17 -1.88 8.30 -1.21
C VAL A 17 -0.72 9.16 -0.69
N ALA A 18 -0.38 9.07 0.60
CA ALA A 18 0.76 9.75 1.20
C ALA A 18 2.09 9.25 0.61
N GLY A 19 2.22 7.93 0.40
CA GLY A 19 3.37 7.31 -0.23
C GLY A 19 3.55 7.77 -1.68
N ILE A 20 2.49 7.78 -2.48
CA ILE A 20 2.48 8.30 -3.86
C ILE A 20 2.85 9.79 -3.86
N LYS A 21 2.30 10.57 -2.93
CA LYS A 21 2.58 12.01 -2.82
C LYS A 21 4.02 12.30 -2.40
N LYS A 22 4.62 11.42 -1.56
CA LYS A 22 5.99 11.55 -1.06
C LYS A 22 7.04 11.06 -2.05
N HIS A 23 6.82 9.90 -2.67
CA HIS A 23 7.81 9.21 -3.53
C HIS A 23 7.52 9.34 -5.03
N GLY A 24 6.25 9.54 -5.40
CA GLY A 24 5.77 9.57 -6.78
C GLY A 24 4.97 8.31 -7.17
N ALA A 25 3.99 8.48 -8.05
CA ALA A 25 3.24 7.37 -8.63
C ALA A 25 4.18 6.43 -9.41
N GLY A 26 4.01 5.11 -9.24
CA GLY A 26 4.87 4.10 -9.86
C GLY A 26 6.10 3.71 -9.03
N LYS A 27 6.36 4.39 -7.91
CA LYS A 27 7.40 4.01 -6.92
C LYS A 27 6.84 3.08 -5.83
N TRP A 28 5.95 2.16 -6.19
CA TRP A 28 5.27 1.23 -5.27
C TRP A 28 6.25 0.47 -4.38
N LYS A 29 7.35 -0.02 -4.97
CA LYS A 29 8.40 -0.73 -4.24
C LYS A 29 9.08 0.16 -3.19
N THR A 30 9.30 1.44 -3.50
CA THR A 30 9.86 2.42 -2.55
C THR A 30 8.86 2.73 -1.44
N ILE A 31 7.57 2.85 -1.77
CA ILE A 31 6.50 3.08 -0.80
C ILE A 31 6.37 1.86 0.15
N LEU A 32 6.40 0.64 -0.39
CA LEU A 32 6.38 -0.60 0.40
C LEU A 32 7.63 -0.82 1.25
N LEU A 33 8.77 -0.25 0.86
CA LEU A 33 10.03 -0.28 1.62
C LEU A 33 10.10 0.86 2.65
N ASP A 34 9.23 1.86 2.57
CA ASP A 34 9.26 3.00 3.48
C ASP A 34 8.71 2.54 4.84
N PRO A 35 9.48 2.62 5.94
CA PRO A 35 9.05 2.13 7.24
C PRO A 35 7.78 2.83 7.78
N GLN A 36 7.38 3.98 7.22
CA GLN A 36 6.11 4.63 7.57
C GLN A 36 4.90 3.97 6.89
N PHE A 37 5.06 3.41 5.69
CA PHE A 37 3.96 2.84 4.91
C PHE A 37 4.03 1.30 4.83
N ALA A 38 5.22 0.72 4.95
CA ALA A 38 5.49 -0.71 4.99
C ALA A 38 4.61 -1.49 6.00
N PRO A 39 4.44 -1.06 7.27
CA PRO A 39 3.58 -1.78 8.21
C PRO A 39 2.10 -1.70 7.85
N LEU A 40 1.66 -0.61 7.20
CA LEU A 40 0.28 -0.42 6.76
C LEU A 40 -0.01 -1.25 5.49
N LEU A 41 0.95 -1.29 4.57
CA LEU A 41 0.86 -2.00 3.30
C LEU A 41 1.46 -3.42 3.36
N THR A 42 1.81 -3.95 4.54
CA THR A 42 2.44 -5.27 4.68
C THR A 42 1.55 -6.42 4.21
N SER A 43 0.23 -6.20 4.22
CA SER A 43 -0.77 -7.16 3.72
C SER A 43 -0.96 -7.07 2.19
N ARG A 44 -0.37 -6.04 1.56
CA ARG A 44 -0.48 -5.76 0.12
C ARG A 44 0.84 -6.06 -0.57
N SER A 45 0.76 -6.92 -1.57
CA SER A 45 1.90 -7.14 -2.45
C SER A 45 1.97 -6.04 -3.50
N ASN A 46 3.15 -5.79 -4.06
CA ASN A 46 3.34 -4.90 -5.22
C ASN A 46 2.41 -5.22 -6.41
N ILE A 47 1.84 -6.43 -6.45
CA ILE A 47 0.85 -6.89 -7.42
C ILE A 47 -0.53 -6.26 -7.18
N ASP A 48 -0.94 -6.04 -5.92
CA ASP A 48 -2.18 -5.31 -5.57
C ASP A 48 -2.07 -3.81 -5.85
N LEU A 49 -0.83 -3.28 -5.91
CA LEU A 49 -0.56 -1.85 -6.12
C LEU A 49 -0.39 -1.44 -7.59
N LYS A 50 -0.34 -2.41 -8.51
CA LYS A 50 -0.18 -2.17 -9.95
C LYS A 50 -1.53 -2.23 -10.67
#